data_AF-A0A534UY03-F1
#
_entry.id   AF-A0A534UY03-F1
#
_cell.length_a   1.000
_cell.length_b   1.000
_cell.length_c   1.000
_cell.angle_alpha   90.00
_cell.angle_beta   90.00
_cell.angle_gamma   90.00
#
_symmetry.space_group_name_H-M   'P 1'
#
loop_
_entity.id
_entity.type
_entity.pdbx_description
1 polymer ?
#
loop_
_entity_poly.entity_id
_entity_poly.type
_entity_poly.pdbx_seq_one_letter_code
_entity_poly.pdbx_strand_id
1 'polypeptide(L)' 'MRCIENGRWQRRFGARRLAAEAEAWVRSDRADWPFSFLNVCEALGIDVDAIRSRLLEITPTCDITIARRQAWAHE' A
#
# COMPACT_ATOMS: atom_id res chain seq x y z
N MET A 1 6.04 -24.07 11.76
CA MET A 1 5.00 -23.03 11.81
C MET A 1 5.50 -21.82 12.61
N ARG A 2 6.53 -21.11 12.10
CA ARG A 2 7.05 -19.87 12.70
C ARG A 2 7.55 -18.95 11.58
N CYS A 3 6.61 -18.33 10.88
CA CYS A 3 6.94 -17.32 9.86
C CYS A 3 6.19 -15.99 10.08
N ILE A 4 5.21 -15.95 11.00
CA ILE A 4 4.43 -14.74 11.29
C ILE A 4 5.20 -13.80 12.25
N GLU A 5 6.04 -14.35 13.11
CA GLU A 5 6.67 -13.63 14.23
C GLU A 5 7.83 -12.71 13.79
N ASN A 6 8.49 -13.01 12.66
CA ASN A 6 9.71 -12.30 12.22
C ASN A 6 9.46 -11.17 11.20
N GLY A 7 8.20 -10.81 10.93
CA GLY A 7 7.84 -9.89 9.85
C GLY A 7 8.29 -8.44 10.04
N ARG A 8 8.83 -8.04 11.19
CA ARG A 8 9.11 -6.62 11.50
C ARG A 8 10.37 -6.06 10.83
N TRP A 9 11.38 -6.90 10.55
CA TRP A 9 12.68 -6.47 9.99
C TRP A 9 12.79 -6.59 8.46
N GLN A 10 12.16 -7.62 7.86
CA GLN A 10 12.06 -7.79 6.40
C GLN A 10 11.17 -6.73 5.73
N ARG A 11 10.28 -6.10 6.51
CA ARG A 11 9.30 -5.11 6.04
C ARG A 11 9.91 -3.85 5.45
N ARG A 12 11.13 -3.43 5.84
CA ARG A 12 11.64 -2.11 5.46
C ARG A 12 12.22 -2.03 4.05
N PHE A 13 12.97 -3.04 3.61
CA PHE A 13 13.44 -3.13 2.22
C PHE A 13 12.35 -3.62 1.27
N GLY A 14 11.45 -4.50 1.75
CA GLY A 14 10.27 -4.92 1.00
C GLY A 14 9.21 -3.83 0.82
N ALA A 15 9.15 -2.82 1.71
CA ALA A 15 8.10 -1.80 1.70
C ALA A 15 8.04 -1.01 0.40
N ARG A 16 9.17 -0.58 -0.16
CA ARG A 16 9.17 0.19 -1.42
C ARG A 16 8.69 -0.67 -2.60
N ARG A 17 9.10 -1.94 -2.64
CA ARG A 17 8.66 -2.87 -3.69
C ARG A 17 7.17 -3.19 -3.56
N LEU A 18 6.71 -3.48 -2.34
CA LEU A 18 5.29 -3.72 -2.06
C LEU A 18 4.44 -2.48 -2.36
N ALA A 19 4.95 -1.27 -2.07
CA ALA A 19 4.27 -0.03 -2.43
C ALA A 19 4.16 0.14 -3.95
N ALA A 20 5.24 -0.09 -4.69
CA ALA A 20 5.22 -0.02 -6.15
C ALA A 20 4.31 -1.09 -6.78
N GLU A 21 4.29 -2.31 -6.24
CA GLU A 21 3.40 -3.39 -6.66
C GLU A 21 1.93 -3.05 -6.37
N ALA A 22 1.64 -2.47 -5.20
CA ALA A 22 0.30 -2.00 -4.84
C ALA A 22 -0.16 -0.85 -5.75
N GLU A 23 0.73 0.10 -6.03
CA GLU A 23 0.47 1.25 -6.91
C GLU A 23 0.18 0.79 -8.35
N ALA A 24 0.94 -0.19 -8.85
CA ALA A 24 0.70 -0.81 -10.15
C ALA A 24 -0.64 -1.55 -10.20
N TRP A 25 -1.02 -2.23 -9.11
CA TRP A 25 -2.32 -2.88 -8.99
C TRP A 25 -3.49 -1.87 -9.00
N VAL A 26 -3.37 -0.75 -8.26
CA VAL A 26 -4.37 0.34 -8.25
C VAL A 26 -4.54 1.00 -9.62
N ARG A 27 -3.46 1.13 -10.40
CA ARG A 27 -3.48 1.69 -11.76
C ARG A 27 -3.91 0.70 -12.84
N SER A 28 -4.04 -0.58 -12.52
CA SER A 28 -4.42 -1.61 -13.49
C SER A 28 -5.90 -1.48 -13.85
N ASP A 29 -6.20 -1.53 -15.15
CA ASP A 29 -7.57 -1.60 -15.68
C ASP A 29 -8.00 -3.03 -16.05
N ARG A 30 -7.28 -4.03 -15.55
CA ARG A 30 -7.67 -5.43 -15.71
C ARG A 30 -8.95 -5.69 -14.93
N ALA A 31 -9.98 -6.25 -15.57
CA ALA A 31 -11.20 -6.72 -14.92
C ALA A 31 -11.37 -8.26 -15.02
N ASP A 32 -10.41 -8.96 -15.63
CA ASP A 32 -10.48 -10.37 -15.99
C ASP A 32 -10.21 -11.34 -14.83
N TRP A 33 -9.96 -10.83 -13.62
CA TRP A 33 -9.71 -11.60 -12.41
C TRP A 33 -10.44 -11.01 -11.20
N PRO A 34 -11.02 -11.84 -10.30
CA PRO A 34 -11.86 -11.39 -9.18
C PRO A 34 -11.18 -10.41 -8.20
N PHE A 35 -9.86 -10.48 -8.04
CA PHE A 35 -9.10 -9.57 -7.17
C PHE A 35 -8.43 -8.42 -7.93
N SER A 36 -8.93 -8.09 -9.12
CA SER A 36 -8.57 -6.82 -9.74
C SER A 36 -9.06 -5.64 -8.90
N PHE A 37 -8.40 -4.49 -9.04
CA PHE A 37 -8.81 -3.27 -8.35
C PHE A 37 -10.25 -2.88 -8.71
N LEU A 38 -10.59 -2.95 -10.01
CA LEU A 38 -11.94 -2.64 -10.51
C LEU A 38 -13.01 -3.51 -9.85
N ASN A 39 -12.82 -4.84 -9.84
CA ASN A 39 -13.81 -5.76 -9.28
C ASN A 39 -13.94 -5.62 -7.76
N VAL A 40 -12.85 -5.30 -7.06
CA VAL A 40 -12.88 -5.01 -5.62
C VAL A 40 -13.67 -3.73 -5.34
N CYS A 41 -13.45 -2.66 -6.09
CA CYS A 41 -14.21 -1.41 -5.93
C CYS A 41 -15.69 -1.61 -6.24
N GLU A 42 -16.01 -2.35 -7.32
CA GLU A 42 -17.39 -2.69 -7.69
C GLU A 42 -18.09 -3.48 -6.59
N ALA A 43 -17.46 -4.54 -6.06
CA ALA A 43 -18.02 -5.37 -5.00
C ALA A 43 -18.27 -4.58 -3.69
N LEU A 44 -17.48 -3.53 -3.45
CA LEU A 44 -17.63 -2.64 -2.30
C LEU A 44 -18.55 -1.43 -2.56
N GLY A 45 -19.02 -1.22 -3.80
CA GLY A 45 -19.81 -0.05 -4.17
C GLY A 45 -19.04 1.28 -4.11
N ILE A 46 -17.72 1.23 -4.36
CA ILE A 46 -16.83 2.40 -4.32
C ILE A 46 -16.60 2.92 -5.74
N ASP A 47 -16.67 4.24 -5.90
CA ASP A 47 -16.27 4.91 -7.14
C ASP A 47 -14.76 4.74 -7.38
N VAL A 48 -14.43 4.03 -8.46
CA VAL A 48 -13.05 3.62 -8.81
C VAL A 48 -12.15 4.85 -8.99
N ASP A 49 -12.60 5.86 -9.71
CA ASP A 49 -11.77 7.00 -10.08
C ASP A 49 -11.52 7.91 -8.87
N ALA A 50 -12.55 8.12 -8.04
CA ALA A 50 -12.43 8.88 -6.81
C ALA A 50 -11.44 8.20 -5.84
N ILE A 51 -11.57 6.89 -5.60
CA ILE A 51 -10.66 6.20 -4.68
C ILE A 51 -9.25 6.09 -5.24
N ARG A 52 -9.10 5.91 -6.57
CA ARG A 52 -7.80 5.89 -7.25
C ARG A 52 -7.09 7.24 -7.13
N SER A 53 -7.78 8.35 -7.35
CA SER A 53 -7.21 9.70 -7.13
C SER A 53 -6.70 9.83 -5.70
N ARG A 54 -7.53 9.48 -4.71
CA ARG A 54 -7.15 9.59 -3.29
C ARG A 54 -5.99 8.69 -2.91
N LEU A 55 -5.99 7.42 -3.32
CA LEU A 55 -4.91 6.49 -3.01
C LEU A 55 -3.58 6.94 -3.63
N LEU A 56 -3.60 7.43 -4.87
CA LEU A 56 -2.40 7.90 -5.55
C LEU A 56 -1.90 9.26 -5.03
N GLU A 57 -2.79 10.11 -4.54
CA GLU A 57 -2.45 11.36 -3.84
C GLU A 57 -1.74 11.10 -2.50
N ILE A 58 -2.22 10.13 -1.72
CA ILE A 58 -1.69 9.87 -0.37
C ILE A 58 -0.54 8.87 -0.35
N THR A 59 -0.25 8.19 -1.46
CA THR A 59 0.86 7.23 -1.53
C THR A 59 2.16 8.00 -1.34
N PRO A 60 2.83 7.88 -0.18
CA PRO A 60 4.07 8.58 0.03
C PRO A 60 5.09 7.90 -0.86
N THR A 61 5.61 8.63 -1.85
CA THR A 61 6.89 8.29 -2.46
C THR A 61 7.87 8.07 -1.31
N CYS A 62 8.42 6.86 -1.22
CA CYS A 62 9.34 6.48 -0.18
C CYS A 62 10.60 7.35 -0.27
N ASP A 63 10.58 8.51 0.40
CA ASP A 63 11.76 9.29 0.69
C ASP A 63 12.45 8.65 1.90
N ILE A 64 13.36 7.72 1.61
CA ILE A 64 14.27 7.08 2.58
C ILE A 64 15.14 8.09 3.37
N THR A 65 15.07 9.38 3.06
CA THR A 65 15.90 10.44 3.65
C THR A 65 15.35 11.01 4.98
N ILE A 66 14.09 10.73 5.37
CA ILE A 66 13.51 11.26 6.62
C ILE A 66 13.04 10.12 7.54
N ALA A 67 13.98 9.29 7.99
CA ALA A 67 13.80 8.56 9.24
C ALA A 67 14.42 9.37 10.39
N ARG A 68 13.93 10.60 10.61
CA ARG A 68 14.32 11.37 11.80
C ARG A 68 13.39 11.00 12.96
N ARG A 69 14.00 10.38 13.97
CA ARG A 69 13.49 10.20 15.34
C ARG A 69 12.66 11.40 15.81
N GLN A 70 11.56 11.11 16.51
CA GLN A 70 11.07 11.72 17.75
C GLN A 70 9.60 11.30 17.94
N ALA A 71 9.05 11.01 19.11
CA ALA A 71 9.57 10.91 20.47
C ALA A 71 8.51 10.11 21.24
N TRP A 72 8.90 9.04 21.94
CA TRP A 72 8.09 8.56 23.06
C TRP A 72 8.41 9.49 24.22
N ALA A 73 7.75 10.65 24.23
CA ALA A 73 7.70 11.53 25.39
C ALA A 73 6.46 11.13 26.17
N HIS A 74 6.63 10.36 27.24
CA HIS A 74 5.78 10.33 28.44
C HIS A 74 6.49 9.36 29.41
N GLU A 75 7.23 9.96 30.33
CA GLU A 75 7.74 9.35 31.57
C GLU A 75 6.73 9.66 32.69
#